data_AF-A0A497AGV4-F1
#
_entry.id   AF-A0A497AGV4-F1
#
_cell.length_a   1.000
_cell.length_b   1.000
_cell.length_c   1.000
_cell.angle_alpha   90.00
_cell.angle_beta   90.00
_cell.angle_gamma   90.00
#
_symmetry.space_group_name_H-M   'P 1'
#
loop_
_entity.id
_entity.type
_entity.pdbx_description
1 polymer ?
#
loop_
_entity_poly.entity_id
_entity_poly.type
_entity_poly.pdbx_seq_one_letter_code
_entity_poly.pdbx_strand_id
1 'polypeptide(L)'
;MLRKRFAPYPSFDFSPYARNAWAYRDEGWKYILHENGEEELYDLQTDPNELQNLATERPQQVANQRKHLLRIRNSWRAPIPEDKPEPEWDKELAKHLRGLGYIA
;
A
#
# COMPACT_ATOMS: atom_id res chain seq x y z
N MET A 1 -0.67 2.65 -14.53
CA MET A 1 0.42 1.75 -14.97
C MET A 1 0.35 0.42 -14.20
N LEU A 2 -0.51 -0.52 -14.63
CA LEU A 2 -0.59 -1.90 -14.09
C LEU A 2 -0.77 -2.97 -15.20
N ARG A 3 -1.00 -2.55 -16.45
CA ARG A 3 -1.26 -3.45 -17.60
C ARG A 3 -0.08 -4.33 -18.03
N LYS A 4 1.16 -4.04 -17.61
CA LYS A 4 2.36 -4.75 -18.13
C LYS A 4 2.86 -5.92 -17.28
N ARG A 5 2.24 -6.25 -16.13
CA ARG A 5 2.79 -7.25 -15.18
C ARG A 5 2.04 -8.59 -15.09
N PHE A 6 0.89 -8.76 -15.74
CA PHE A 6 0.08 -9.99 -15.65
C PHE A 6 0.06 -10.78 -16.97
N ALA A 7 1.25 -11.10 -17.51
CA ALA A 7 1.39 -11.83 -18.76
C ALA A 7 0.91 -13.31 -18.79
N PRO A 8 0.70 -14.06 -17.68
CA PRO A 8 0.35 -15.48 -17.81
C PRO A 8 -1.15 -15.82 -17.86
N TYR A 9 -2.08 -14.89 -17.59
CA TYR A 9 -3.52 -15.19 -17.53
C TYR A 9 -4.40 -14.15 -18.25
N PRO A 10 -4.45 -14.18 -19.59
CA PRO A 10 -5.19 -13.19 -20.40
C PRO A 10 -6.72 -13.23 -20.22
N SER A 11 -7.27 -14.31 -19.66
CA SER A 11 -8.72 -14.46 -19.40
C SER A 11 -9.15 -14.03 -17.99
N PHE A 12 -8.21 -13.76 -17.09
CA PHE A 12 -8.54 -13.38 -15.71
C PHE A 12 -8.48 -11.85 -15.57
N ASP A 13 -9.61 -11.24 -15.25
CA ASP A 13 -9.66 -9.80 -14.98
C ASP A 13 -9.15 -9.51 -13.56
N PHE A 14 -7.93 -8.98 -13.48
CA PHE A 14 -7.33 -8.53 -12.22
C PHE A 14 -7.85 -7.15 -11.77
N SER A 15 -8.59 -6.42 -12.61
CA SER A 15 -9.02 -5.04 -12.33
C SER A 15 -9.78 -4.89 -11.00
N PRO A 16 -10.67 -5.81 -10.59
CA PRO A 16 -11.35 -5.74 -9.28
C PRO A 16 -10.39 -5.81 -8.08
N TYR A 17 -9.23 -6.46 -8.26
CA TYR A 17 -8.20 -6.66 -7.23
C TYR A 17 -7.07 -5.63 -7.34
N ALA A 18 -7.00 -4.88 -8.44
CA ALA A 18 -6.05 -3.82 -8.67
C ALA A 18 -6.47 -2.51 -7.97
N ARG A 19 -7.15 -2.59 -6.83
CA ARG A 19 -7.49 -1.42 -6.02
C ARG A 19 -6.24 -0.94 -5.30
N ASN A 20 -5.67 0.15 -5.79
CA ASN A 20 -4.64 0.83 -5.04
C ASN A 20 -5.30 1.58 -3.88
N ALA A 21 -4.74 1.42 -2.69
CA ALA A 21 -5.12 2.19 -1.52
C ALA A 21 -3.86 2.59 -0.76
N TRP A 22 -3.93 3.74 -0.10
CA TRP A 22 -2.97 4.11 0.91
C TRP A 22 -3.59 3.78 2.27
N ALA A 23 -2.87 2.99 3.07
CA ALA A 23 -3.27 2.69 4.43
C ALA A 23 -2.14 3.04 5.39
N TYR A 24 -2.49 3.51 6.57
CA TYR A 24 -1.58 3.53 7.69
C TYR A 24 -2.31 3.18 8.98
N ARG A 25 -1.54 2.76 9.98
CA ARG A 25 -2.01 2.36 11.29
C ARG A 25 -1.15 3.03 12.35
N ASP A 26 -1.78 3.51 13.41
CA ASP A 26 -1.14 3.85 14.67
C ASP A 26 -1.70 2.97 15.80
N GLU A 27 -1.39 3.30 17.06
CA GLU A 27 -1.82 2.51 18.22
C GLU A 27 -3.33 2.56 18.47
N GLY A 28 -4.03 3.60 17.99
CA GLY A 28 -5.47 3.78 18.20
C GLY A 28 -6.31 3.57 16.94
N TRP A 29 -5.76 3.88 15.77
CA TRP A 29 -6.55 4.00 14.54
C TRP A 29 -5.92 3.30 13.36
N LYS A 30 -6.77 2.80 12.48
CA LYS A 30 -6.42 2.49 11.09
C LYS A 30 -7.18 3.40 10.17
N TYR A 31 -6.47 3.91 9.16
CA TYR A 31 -7.05 4.76 8.14
C TYR A 31 -6.67 4.26 6.75
N ILE A 32 -7.65 4.18 5.85
CA ILE A 32 -7.49 3.73 4.47
C ILE A 32 -8.08 4.78 3.54
N LEU A 33 -7.33 5.16 2.51
CA LEU A 33 -7.76 6.02 1.41
C LEU A 33 -7.61 5.24 0.10
N HIS A 34 -8.73 4.92 -0.52
CA HIS A 34 -8.79 4.23 -1.81
C HIS A 34 -8.51 5.21 -2.96
N GLU A 35 -8.05 4.68 -4.11
CA GLU A 35 -7.77 5.48 -5.31
C GLU A 35 -9.03 6.20 -5.85
N ASN A 36 -10.22 5.65 -5.64
CA ASN A 36 -11.50 6.26 -6.00
C ASN A 36 -11.95 7.38 -5.03
N GLY A 37 -11.18 7.64 -3.97
CA GLY A 37 -11.48 8.66 -2.96
C GLY A 37 -12.35 8.17 -1.81
N GLU A 38 -12.77 6.90 -1.79
CA GLU A 38 -13.43 6.31 -0.62
C GLU A 38 -12.46 6.22 0.55
N GLU A 39 -12.99 6.44 1.75
CA GLU A 39 -12.22 6.50 2.98
C GLU A 39 -12.81 5.55 4.02
N GLU A 40 -11.91 4.88 4.76
CA GLU A 40 -12.27 4.02 5.87
C GLU A 40 -11.48 4.43 7.11
N LEU A 41 -12.16 4.38 8.26
CA LEU A 41 -11.58 4.70 9.55
C LEU A 41 -12.05 3.68 10.59
N TYR A 42 -11.10 3.06 11.27
CA TYR A 42 -11.36 2.06 12.33
C TYR A 42 -10.67 2.46 13.62
N ASP A 43 -11.39 2.39 14.74
CA ASP A 43 -10.83 2.49 16.08
C ASP A 43 -10.36 1.10 16.52
N LEU A 44 -9.06 0.86 16.53
CA LEU A 44 -8.50 -0.46 16.81
C LEU A 44 -8.52 -0.81 18.31
N GLN A 45 -8.78 0.16 19.19
CA GLN A 45 -8.90 -0.12 20.63
C GLN A 45 -10.24 -0.75 20.95
N THR A 46 -11.29 -0.30 20.26
CA THR A 46 -12.67 -0.75 20.50
C THR A 46 -13.18 -1.73 19.43
N ASP A 47 -12.61 -1.68 18.22
CA ASP A 47 -12.93 -2.53 17.08
C ASP A 47 -11.65 -3.12 16.44
N PRO A 48 -10.96 -4.05 17.14
CA PRO A 48 -9.73 -4.68 16.64
C PRO A 48 -9.95 -5.54 15.39
N ASN A 49 -11.20 -5.90 15.09
CA ASN A 49 -11.58 -6.71 13.93
C ASN A 49 -12.06 -5.86 12.75
N GLU A 50 -12.04 -4.53 12.85
CA GLU A 50 -12.34 -3.60 11.76
C GLU A 50 -13.76 -3.82 11.17
N LEU A 51 -14.73 -4.13 12.03
CA LEU A 51 -16.10 -4.44 11.65
C LEU A 51 -16.93 -3.19 11.36
N GLN A 52 -16.58 -2.04 11.97
CA GLN A 52 -17.33 -0.80 11.83
C GLN A 52 -16.46 0.31 11.23
N ASN A 53 -16.76 0.68 9.98
CA ASN A 53 -16.15 1.85 9.36
C ASN A 53 -16.78 3.15 9.90
N LEU A 54 -16.00 3.93 10.63
CA LEU A 54 -16.39 5.18 11.29
C LEU A 54 -16.20 6.43 10.43
N ALA A 55 -15.83 6.30 9.14
CA ALA A 55 -15.43 7.43 8.31
C ALA A 55 -16.53 8.50 8.14
N THR A 56 -17.79 8.07 8.02
CA THR A 56 -18.97 8.95 7.93
C THR A 56 -19.35 9.56 9.28
N GLU A 57 -19.15 8.81 10.36
CA GLU A 57 -19.55 9.19 11.73
C GLU A 57 -18.54 10.10 12.42
N ARG A 58 -17.27 10.05 12.01
CA ARG A 58 -16.15 10.77 12.65
C ARG A 58 -15.36 11.62 11.64
N PRO A 59 -15.98 12.60 10.95
CA PRO A 59 -15.36 13.37 9.88
C PRO A 59 -14.12 14.17 10.33
N GLN A 60 -14.11 14.65 11.58
CA GLN A 60 -12.95 15.35 12.13
C GLN A 60 -11.76 14.41 12.35
N GLN A 61 -12.01 13.17 12.77
CA GLN A 61 -10.95 12.16 12.91
C GLN A 61 -10.41 11.76 11.54
N VAL A 62 -11.29 11.55 10.55
CA VAL A 62 -10.88 11.32 9.14
C VAL A 62 -9.97 12.45 8.64
N ALA A 63 -10.33 13.71 8.87
CA ALA A 63 -9.51 14.83 8.44
C ALA A 63 -8.12 14.84 9.10
N ASN A 64 -8.03 14.46 10.38
CA ASN A 64 -6.77 14.32 11.09
C ASN A 64 -5.92 13.19 10.52
N GLN A 65 -6.52 12.02 10.30
CA GLN A 65 -5.81 10.85 9.76
C GLN A 65 -5.37 11.06 8.31
N ARG A 66 -6.19 11.72 7.49
CA ARG A 66 -5.80 12.12 6.13
C ARG A 66 -4.56 13.01 6.14
N LYS A 67 -4.48 14.00 7.04
CA LYS A 67 -3.29 14.86 7.18
C LYS A 67 -2.05 14.04 7.55
N HIS A 68 -2.20 13.08 8.46
CA HIS A 68 -1.11 12.20 8.88
C HIS A 68 -0.63 11.33 7.71
N LEU A 69 -1.55 10.69 6.98
CA LEU A 69 -1.24 9.90 5.79
C LEU A 69 -0.48 10.72 4.75
N LEU A 70 -0.95 11.95 4.47
CA LEU A 70 -0.28 12.83 3.50
C LEU A 70 1.13 13.23 3.96
N ARG A 71 1.33 13.47 5.26
CA ARG A 71 2.66 13.76 5.82
C ARG A 71 3.60 12.58 5.62
N ILE A 72 3.16 11.37 5.95
CA ILE A 72 3.93 10.13 5.72
C ILE A 72 4.21 10.01 4.22
N ARG A 73 3.19 10.03 3.37
CA ARG A 73 3.37 9.89 1.92
C ARG A 73 4.40 10.87 1.35
N ASN A 74 4.41 12.11 1.82
CA ASN A 74 5.35 13.12 1.39
C ASN A 74 6.78 12.88 1.92
N SER A 75 6.95 12.31 3.12
CA SER A 75 8.29 11.96 3.63
C SER A 75 8.93 10.77 2.90
N TRP A 76 8.12 9.84 2.39
CA TRP A 76 8.60 8.70 1.59
C TRP A 76 8.91 9.09 0.14
N ARG A 77 8.39 10.23 -0.31
CA ARG A 77 8.68 10.84 -1.61
C ARG A 77 10.01 11.61 -1.63
N ALA A 78 10.97 11.23 -0.78
CA ALA A 78 12.34 11.68 -0.95
C ALA A 78 12.76 11.38 -2.40
N PRO A 79 13.39 12.33 -3.12
CA PRO A 79 13.90 12.07 -4.45
C PRO A 79 14.76 10.81 -4.38
N ILE A 80 14.48 9.85 -5.24
CA ILE A 80 15.38 8.72 -5.45
C ILE A 80 16.72 9.37 -5.81
N PRO A 81 17.81 9.15 -5.04
CA PRO A 81 19.10 9.69 -5.41
C PRO A 81 19.39 9.31 -6.86
N GLU A 82 19.77 10.27 -7.70
CA GLU A 82 20.10 10.01 -9.11
C GLU A 82 21.23 8.98 -9.21
N ASP A 83 22.17 9.02 -8.26
CA ASP A 83 23.17 7.98 -7.99
C ASP A 83 22.61 6.88 -7.08
N LYS A 84 21.53 6.22 -7.50
CA LYS A 84 21.16 4.95 -6.88
C LYS A 84 22.11 3.90 -7.46
N PRO A 85 23.10 3.37 -6.70
CA PRO A 85 23.91 2.30 -7.22
C PRO A 85 22.97 1.17 -7.63
N GLU A 86 23.15 0.63 -8.84
CA GLU A 86 22.47 -0.61 -9.18
C GLU A 86 22.81 -1.62 -8.08
N PRO A 87 21.83 -2.35 -7.54
CA PRO A 87 22.14 -3.36 -6.55
C PRO A 87 23.19 -4.29 -7.15
N GLU A 88 24.35 -4.40 -6.49
CA GLU A 88 25.33 -5.41 -6.87
C GLU A 88 24.64 -6.76 -6.74
N TRP A 89 24.39 -7.39 -7.87
CA TRP A 89 23.76 -8.70 -7.94
C TRP A 89 24.74 -9.72 -7.39
N ASP A 90 24.70 -9.95 -6.08
CA ASP A 90 25.41 -11.08 -5.49
C ASP A 90 24.94 -12.36 -6.18
N LYS A 91 25.90 -13.16 -6.65
CA LYS A 91 25.65 -14.45 -7.31
C LYS A 91 24.86 -15.37 -6.39
N GLU A 92 25.06 -15.27 -5.08
CA GLU A 92 24.28 -16.02 -4.09
C GLU A 92 22.84 -15.52 -3.99
N LEU A 93 22.60 -14.21 -4.03
CA LEU A 93 21.24 -13.66 -4.08
C LEU A 93 20.50 -14.11 -5.35
N ALA A 94 21.16 -14.06 -6.51
CA ALA A 94 20.59 -14.55 -7.76
C ALA A 94 20.30 -16.06 -7.73
N LYS A 95 21.16 -16.86 -7.10
CA LYS A 95 20.93 -18.29 -6.90
C LYS A 95 19.72 -18.55 -5.99
N HIS A 96 19.59 -17.81 -4.89
CA HIS A 96 18.44 -17.91 -3.99
C HIS A 96 17.14 -17.51 -4.69
N LEU A 97 17.13 -16.40 -5.44
CA LEU A 97 15.94 -15.95 -6.16
C LEU A 97 15.52 -16.92 -7.28
N ARG A 98 16.48 -17.58 -7.96
CA ARG A 98 16.17 -18.70 -8.88
C ARG A 98 15.58 -19.90 -8.16
N GLY A 99 16.15 -20.30 -7.02
CA GLY A 99 15.61 -21.39 -6.20
C GLY A 99 14.20 -21.14 -5.68
N LEU A 100 13.84 -19.87 -5.47
CA LEU A 100 12.50 -19.43 -5.08
C LEU A 100 11.57 -19.15 -6.28
N GLY A 101 12.05 -19.21 -7.52
CA GLY A 101 11.24 -19.01 -8.73
C GLY A 101 10.91 -17.55 -9.08
N TYR A 102 11.58 -16.57 -8.46
CA TYR A 102 11.38 -15.15 -8.77
C TYR A 102 12.05 -14.69 -10.07
N ILE A 103 13.02 -15.47 -10.56
CA ILE A 103 13.74 -15.24 -11.82
C ILE A 103 13.93 -16.59 -12.54
N ALA A 104 13.78 -16.58 -13.87
CA ALA A 104 13.95 -17.73 -14.75
C ALA A 104 15.40 -17.98 -15.14
#